data_AF-A0A3D5L2J4-F1
#
_entry.id   AF-A0A3D5L2J4-F1
#
_cell.length_a   1.000
_cell.length_b   1.000
_cell.length_c   1.000
_cell.angle_alpha   90.00
_cell.angle_beta   90.00
_cell.angle_gamma   90.00
#
_symmetry.space_group_name_H-M   'P 1'
#
loop_
_entity.id
_entity.type
_entity.pdbx_description
1 polymer ?
#
loop_
_entity_poly.entity_id
_entity_poly.type
_entity_poly.pdbx_seq_one_letter_code
_entity_poly.pdbx_strand_id
1 'polypeptide(L)'
;MVNAYMDTISSSPIYIRIGNRGRYPVTGKSTDTAVAKNGTNERESNSKWVLPNTDAFTKYPIQRYFPEYNYIKNAVTMSNGTQVSIVDPADPAKVNDNNFYTAEDGTKYLYKWNEQTQQYEPDLTNPIPAEDQNRYGSAVGYSDLATAYNIYVGNVIVRNCDPRYPITLAGLVDSKIRNVTFENIDVIYRGGLRMQDAVEQQLIFTDWEYTQYKTAPSTQKLPWLSNTFFSKNSSLLPRVIWNGQTSSWDAEPYAVPEMAEQYPEPTNFGILPAYGIYARHVDGLTLKNVKIGYEVEDGRNAVVLDDCANVIFDGFTAQTADGVTPVMEVTNNYKRHTGFEYIPEEPYIATTCSNITGLSADMTGTHVVNTPEPGTPADSLYNVCTIASTETGYSYGENAWTYNGKTFSLPVTVHRPFFEELKDQTVKAGEMLSLTISARNPAAETAGIRDQAASDATLVYSAQNLPEGASFDPATHVFTFTPAAPGTWTITFVVDDGVLPVTKDITITAQ
;
A
#
# COMPACT_ATOMS: atom_id res chain seq x y z
N MET A 1 -7.13 16.21 -11.02
CA MET A 1 -5.85 16.24 -11.77
C MET A 1 -6.19 16.31 -13.25
N VAL A 2 -5.70 17.30 -13.99
CA VAL A 2 -6.03 17.45 -15.42
C VAL A 2 -4.82 17.93 -16.21
N ASN A 3 -4.60 17.39 -17.42
CA ASN A 3 -3.50 17.75 -18.33
C ASN A 3 -2.11 17.55 -17.72
N ALA A 4 -1.79 16.29 -17.40
CA ALA A 4 -0.54 15.95 -16.74
C ALA A 4 0.25 14.90 -17.53
N TYR A 5 1.57 15.11 -17.59
CA TYR A 5 2.53 14.09 -17.98
C TYR A 5 3.37 13.73 -16.75
N MET A 6 3.47 12.44 -16.48
CA MET A 6 4.19 11.88 -15.34
C MET A 6 5.13 10.77 -15.81
N ASP A 7 6.33 10.75 -15.26
CA ASP A 7 7.34 9.74 -15.58
C ASP A 7 8.12 9.38 -14.32
N THR A 8 8.64 8.16 -14.27
CA THR A 8 9.40 7.61 -13.15
C THR A 8 8.62 7.67 -11.84
N ILE A 9 7.40 7.13 -11.86
CA ILE A 9 6.53 7.08 -10.68
C ILE A 9 6.98 5.92 -9.77
N SER A 10 7.33 6.24 -8.52
CA SER A 10 7.77 5.27 -7.50
C SER A 10 6.67 4.80 -6.54
N SER A 11 5.43 5.28 -6.74
CA SER A 11 4.25 5.00 -5.91
C SER A 11 3.00 4.80 -6.79
N SER A 12 1.81 4.86 -6.22
CA SER A 12 0.56 4.86 -7.00
C SER A 12 0.44 6.17 -7.79
N PRO A 13 0.20 6.12 -9.12
CA PRO A 13 0.11 7.34 -9.93
C PRO A 13 -1.16 8.16 -9.66
N ILE A 14 -2.24 7.52 -9.21
CA ILE A 14 -3.46 8.16 -8.72
C ILE A 14 -3.94 7.38 -7.50
N TYR A 15 -3.97 8.04 -6.35
CA TYR A 15 -4.37 7.45 -5.08
C TYR A 15 -5.53 8.23 -4.46
N ILE A 16 -6.69 7.58 -4.36
CA ILE A 16 -7.88 8.12 -3.69
C ILE A 16 -8.26 7.14 -2.59
N ARG A 17 -8.14 7.56 -1.34
CA ARG A 17 -8.50 6.73 -0.19
C ARG A 17 -9.37 7.49 0.78
N ILE A 18 -10.42 6.82 1.23
CA ILE A 18 -11.15 7.18 2.43
C ILE A 18 -10.59 6.32 3.57
N GLY A 19 -10.33 6.95 4.71
CA GLY A 19 -9.90 6.26 5.92
C GLY A 19 -10.66 6.77 7.12
N ASN A 20 -10.65 5.99 8.19
CA ASN A 20 -11.21 6.34 9.49
C ASN A 20 -10.11 6.64 10.53
N ARG A 21 -8.96 7.15 10.06
CA ARG A 21 -7.83 7.53 10.91
C ARG A 21 -8.04 8.87 11.63
N GLY A 22 -8.84 9.77 11.04
CA GLY A 22 -9.14 11.08 11.60
C GLY A 22 -10.17 10.97 12.72
N ARG A 23 -9.72 10.78 13.96
CA ARG A 23 -10.62 10.84 15.12
C ARG A 23 -11.03 12.29 15.34
N TYR A 24 -12.30 12.60 15.06
CA TYR A 24 -12.88 13.90 15.39
C TYR A 24 -12.82 14.10 16.91
N PRO A 25 -12.40 15.27 17.40
CA PRO A 25 -12.23 15.49 18.82
C PRO A 25 -13.55 15.28 19.56
N VAL A 26 -13.46 14.78 20.78
CA VAL A 26 -14.60 14.67 21.70
C VAL A 26 -14.42 15.63 22.84
N THR A 27 -15.50 16.30 23.23
CA THR A 27 -15.52 17.03 24.50
C THR A 27 -15.53 16.02 25.64
N GLY A 28 -14.49 16.06 26.47
CA GLY A 28 -14.38 15.27 27.69
C GLY A 28 -15.43 15.68 28.72
N LYS A 29 -15.46 14.99 29.86
CA LYS A 29 -16.31 15.41 31.00
C LYS A 29 -15.62 16.40 31.94
N SER A 30 -14.29 16.49 31.85
CA SER A 30 -13.46 17.30 32.73
C SER A 30 -13.25 18.71 32.17
N THR A 31 -13.20 19.71 33.05
CA THR A 31 -12.85 21.10 32.71
C THR A 31 -11.34 21.36 32.69
N ASP A 32 -10.52 20.40 33.11
CA ASP A 32 -9.06 20.57 33.18
C ASP A 32 -8.44 20.58 31.77
N THR A 33 -7.49 21.50 31.55
CA THR A 33 -6.90 21.86 30.27
C THR A 33 -5.52 21.24 30.01
N ALA A 34 -5.00 20.40 30.92
CA ALA A 34 -3.73 19.71 30.72
C ALA A 34 -3.79 18.73 29.53
N VAL A 35 -2.75 18.77 28.67
CA VAL A 35 -2.65 18.06 27.37
C VAL A 35 -2.22 16.59 27.49
N ALA A 36 -1.83 16.14 28.69
CA ALA A 36 -1.53 14.75 29.00
C ALA A 36 -1.82 14.53 30.48
N LYS A 37 -3.02 14.04 30.82
CA LYS A 37 -3.36 13.79 32.22
C LYS A 37 -3.01 12.35 32.61
N ASN A 38 -2.74 12.17 33.90
CA ASN A 38 -2.80 10.88 34.56
C ASN A 38 -4.14 10.83 35.30
N GLY A 39 -5.17 10.15 34.79
CA GLY A 39 -6.46 10.03 35.49
C GLY A 39 -7.63 9.41 34.72
N THR A 40 -8.67 9.00 35.44
CA THR A 40 -9.85 8.19 35.03
C THR A 40 -10.92 8.97 34.24
N ASN A 41 -10.54 9.97 33.44
CA ASN A 41 -11.54 10.85 32.81
C ASN A 41 -11.15 11.33 31.40
N GLU A 42 -10.74 10.38 30.55
CA GLU A 42 -10.29 10.67 29.19
C GLU A 42 -11.08 9.84 28.17
N ARG A 43 -12.00 10.52 27.47
CA ARG A 43 -12.93 9.90 26.52
C ARG A 43 -12.33 9.86 25.14
N GLU A 44 -11.41 8.93 25.01
CA GLU A 44 -10.70 8.39 23.85
C GLU A 44 -9.55 7.60 24.50
N SER A 45 -9.06 6.52 23.91
CA SER A 45 -7.82 5.92 24.46
C SER A 45 -6.60 6.82 24.29
N ASN A 46 -6.73 7.82 23.42
CA ASN A 46 -5.72 8.83 23.14
C ASN A 46 -6.22 10.20 23.59
N SER A 47 -5.82 10.60 24.80
CA SER A 47 -6.23 11.87 25.41
C SER A 47 -5.78 13.12 24.70
N LYS A 48 -4.88 13.01 23.71
CA LYS A 48 -4.49 14.13 22.85
C LYS A 48 -5.65 14.66 21.98
N TRP A 49 -6.73 13.91 21.84
CA TRP A 49 -7.91 14.27 21.03
C TRP A 49 -9.15 14.59 21.88
N VAL A 50 -8.98 14.73 23.20
CA VAL A 50 -10.06 15.07 24.12
C VAL A 50 -9.99 16.56 24.43
N LEU A 51 -11.05 17.30 24.11
CA LEU A 51 -11.16 18.72 24.45
C LEU A 51 -11.73 18.89 25.87
N PRO A 52 -11.21 19.84 26.67
CA PRO A 52 -11.80 20.18 27.96
C PRO A 52 -13.25 20.65 27.82
N ASN A 53 -14.09 20.29 28.79
CA ASN A 53 -15.46 20.79 28.87
C ASN A 53 -15.53 22.21 29.46
N THR A 54 -14.83 23.18 28.85
CA THR A 54 -14.90 24.60 29.24
C THR A 54 -15.44 25.45 28.10
N ASP A 55 -15.94 26.64 28.41
CA ASP A 55 -16.55 27.54 27.41
C ASP A 55 -15.52 28.08 26.39
N ALA A 56 -14.23 27.89 26.66
CA ALA A 56 -13.16 28.28 25.76
C ALA A 56 -13.02 27.34 24.53
N PHE A 57 -13.62 26.16 24.57
CA PHE A 57 -13.57 25.18 23.48
C PHE A 57 -14.95 24.94 22.89
N THR A 58 -15.01 24.73 21.57
CA THR A 58 -16.21 24.20 20.90
C THR A 58 -16.54 22.82 21.47
N LYS A 59 -17.83 22.58 21.71
CA LYS A 59 -18.33 21.31 22.25
C LYS A 59 -18.58 20.33 21.10
N TYR A 60 -17.97 19.16 21.19
CA TYR A 60 -18.16 18.04 20.28
C TYR A 60 -18.68 16.85 21.09
N PRO A 61 -20.01 16.73 21.27
CA PRO A 61 -20.58 15.59 21.97
C PRO A 61 -20.31 14.30 21.20
N ILE A 62 -20.17 13.18 21.92
CA ILE A 62 -19.99 11.86 21.29
C ILE A 62 -21.17 11.60 20.36
N GLN A 63 -20.85 11.28 19.11
CA GLN A 63 -21.83 10.94 18.08
C GLN A 63 -21.72 9.47 17.64
N ARG A 64 -20.56 8.84 17.86
CA ARG A 64 -20.27 7.47 17.43
C ARG A 64 -19.18 6.85 18.31
N TYR A 65 -19.13 5.52 18.32
CA TYR A 65 -18.03 4.76 18.90
C TYR A 65 -17.41 3.81 17.89
N PHE A 66 -16.14 3.47 18.12
CA PHE A 66 -15.44 2.39 17.44
C PHE A 66 -14.77 1.47 18.46
N PRO A 67 -14.57 0.19 18.10
CA PRO A 67 -13.66 -0.69 18.81
C PRO A 67 -12.25 -0.14 18.89
N GLU A 68 -11.47 -0.69 19.81
CA GLU A 68 -10.02 -0.63 19.77
C GLU A 68 -9.47 -2.02 19.94
N TYR A 69 -8.30 -2.30 19.35
CA TYR A 69 -7.76 -3.63 19.29
C TYR A 69 -6.46 -3.76 20.07
N ASN A 70 -6.32 -4.87 20.80
CA ASN A 70 -5.06 -5.23 21.43
C ASN A 70 -4.18 -5.93 20.39
N TYR A 71 -2.96 -5.44 20.21
CA TYR A 71 -2.01 -6.03 19.27
C TYR A 71 -0.86 -6.69 20.03
N ILE A 72 -0.56 -7.94 19.66
CA ILE A 72 0.69 -8.59 20.05
C ILE A 72 1.76 -8.20 19.04
N LYS A 73 2.76 -7.45 19.50
CA LYS A 73 3.86 -7.00 18.64
C LYS A 73 4.75 -8.16 18.24
N ASN A 74 5.06 -8.27 16.95
CA ASN A 74 5.96 -9.31 16.39
C ASN A 74 5.55 -10.74 16.77
N ALA A 75 4.25 -11.02 16.88
CA ALA A 75 3.74 -12.30 17.35
C ALA A 75 3.96 -13.44 16.35
N VAL A 76 3.97 -13.12 15.05
CA VAL A 76 4.02 -14.12 13.98
C VAL A 76 5.38 -14.07 13.29
N THR A 77 6.01 -15.23 13.09
CA THR A 77 7.26 -15.37 12.35
C THR A 77 7.04 -16.12 11.03
N MET A 78 7.26 -15.43 9.92
CA MET A 78 7.21 -15.99 8.57
C MET A 78 8.47 -16.80 8.25
N SER A 79 8.42 -17.65 7.21
CA SER A 79 9.52 -18.56 6.88
C SER A 79 10.83 -17.86 6.49
N ASN A 80 10.74 -16.61 6.02
CA ASN A 80 11.90 -15.75 5.73
C ASN A 80 12.41 -14.97 6.96
N GLY A 81 11.89 -15.23 8.16
CA GLY A 81 12.24 -14.54 9.41
C GLY A 81 11.51 -13.21 9.64
N THR A 82 10.61 -12.79 8.72
CA THR A 82 9.81 -11.58 8.91
C THR A 82 8.90 -11.73 10.13
N GLN A 83 8.88 -10.72 10.98
CA GLN A 83 7.99 -10.63 12.13
C GLN A 83 6.81 -9.70 11.85
N VAL A 84 5.60 -10.19 12.11
CA VAL A 84 4.34 -9.47 11.90
C VAL A 84 3.59 -9.36 13.23
N SER A 85 3.03 -8.18 13.49
CA SER A 85 2.13 -7.93 14.61
C SER A 85 0.70 -8.26 14.20
N ILE A 86 -0.07 -8.84 15.10
CA ILE A 86 -1.46 -9.21 14.85
C ILE A 86 -2.33 -8.76 16.01
N VAL A 87 -3.64 -8.71 15.79
CA VAL A 87 -4.60 -8.60 16.88
C VAL A 87 -4.47 -9.83 17.77
N ASP A 88 -4.51 -9.64 19.09
CA ASP A 88 -4.44 -10.71 20.07
C ASP A 88 -5.62 -11.67 19.89
N PRO A 89 -5.39 -12.93 19.49
CA PRO A 89 -6.51 -13.85 19.28
C PRO A 89 -7.26 -14.21 20.56
N ALA A 90 -6.64 -14.06 21.74
CA ALA A 90 -7.25 -14.39 23.03
C ALA A 90 -8.01 -13.22 23.66
N ASP A 91 -7.59 -11.98 23.38
CA ASP A 91 -8.22 -10.75 23.89
C ASP A 91 -8.19 -9.64 22.83
N PRO A 92 -8.97 -9.76 21.74
CA PRO A 92 -8.75 -8.97 20.53
C PRO A 92 -9.12 -7.50 20.66
N ALA A 93 -10.10 -7.17 21.51
CA ALA A 93 -10.66 -5.84 21.61
C ALA A 93 -10.55 -5.29 23.04
N LYS A 94 -10.32 -3.98 23.15
CA LYS A 94 -10.11 -3.28 24.41
C LYS A 94 -11.38 -2.58 24.88
N VAL A 95 -11.76 -2.86 26.12
CA VAL A 95 -12.77 -2.08 26.87
C VAL A 95 -12.16 -0.75 27.32
N ASN A 96 -12.84 0.37 27.05
CA ASN A 96 -12.45 1.69 27.57
C ASN A 96 -13.43 2.17 28.64
N ASP A 97 -13.07 2.00 29.91
CA ASP A 97 -13.94 2.33 31.04
C ASP A 97 -14.32 3.81 31.13
N ASN A 98 -13.58 4.72 30.49
CA ASN A 98 -13.94 6.14 30.46
C ASN A 98 -15.20 6.42 29.62
N ASN A 99 -15.60 5.46 28.77
CA ASN A 99 -16.81 5.56 27.95
C ASN A 99 -18.07 5.08 28.68
N PHE A 100 -17.94 4.52 29.89
CA PHE A 100 -19.05 3.97 30.66
C PHE A 100 -19.20 4.61 32.04
N TYR A 101 -20.44 4.66 32.50
CA TYR A 101 -20.75 4.74 33.93
C TYR A 101 -20.94 3.33 34.47
N THR A 102 -20.24 2.99 35.56
CA THR A 102 -20.42 1.71 36.26
C THR A 102 -21.24 1.94 37.53
N ALA A 103 -22.39 1.30 37.62
CA ALA A 103 -23.24 1.31 38.81
C ALA A 103 -22.65 0.45 39.94
N GLU A 104 -23.19 0.55 41.16
CA GLU A 104 -22.70 -0.18 42.34
C GLU A 104 -22.75 -1.70 42.18
N ASP A 105 -23.69 -2.22 41.38
CA ASP A 105 -23.84 -3.64 41.06
C ASP A 105 -22.92 -4.12 39.92
N GLY A 106 -22.11 -3.21 39.36
CA GLY A 106 -21.20 -3.48 38.25
C GLY A 106 -21.81 -3.29 36.86
N THR A 107 -23.10 -2.97 36.75
CA THR A 107 -23.75 -2.72 35.45
C THR A 107 -23.17 -1.48 34.79
N LYS A 108 -22.82 -1.56 33.50
CA LYS A 108 -22.27 -0.45 32.73
C LYS A 108 -23.32 0.21 31.85
N TYR A 109 -23.26 1.54 31.75
CA TYR A 109 -24.16 2.37 30.96
C TYR A 109 -23.37 3.36 30.11
N LEU A 110 -23.80 3.60 28.88
CA LEU A 110 -23.24 4.68 28.08
C LEU A 110 -23.65 6.02 28.67
N TYR A 111 -22.86 7.03 28.36
CA TYR A 111 -23.21 8.40 28.71
C TYR A 111 -23.93 9.10 27.56
N LYS A 112 -24.95 9.88 27.91
CA LYS A 112 -25.70 10.77 27.03
C LYS A 112 -25.31 12.22 27.28
N TRP A 113 -25.18 13.01 26.21
CA TRP A 113 -24.97 14.44 26.32
C TRP A 113 -26.29 15.15 26.65
N ASN A 114 -26.28 16.01 27.66
CA ASN A 114 -27.40 16.87 28.02
C ASN A 114 -27.15 18.29 27.49
N GLU A 115 -27.93 18.70 26.50
CA GLU A 115 -27.78 20.01 25.87
C GLU A 115 -28.10 21.20 26.79
N GLN A 116 -28.94 21.01 27.81
CA GLN A 116 -29.29 22.09 28.73
C GLN A 116 -28.17 22.36 29.73
N THR A 117 -27.54 21.29 30.24
CA THR A 117 -26.47 21.40 31.24
C THR A 117 -25.09 21.44 30.60
N GLN A 118 -24.97 21.09 29.31
CA GLN A 118 -23.69 20.93 28.59
C GLN A 118 -22.76 19.93 29.32
N GLN A 119 -23.34 18.84 29.83
CA GLN A 119 -22.66 17.78 30.57
C GLN A 119 -23.08 16.40 30.08
N TYR A 120 -22.31 15.38 30.46
CA TYR A 120 -22.67 13.99 30.21
C TYR A 120 -23.29 13.33 31.43
N GLU A 121 -24.46 12.74 31.23
CA GLU A 121 -25.23 12.00 32.22
C GLU A 121 -25.30 10.51 31.84
N PRO A 122 -25.27 9.58 32.80
CA PRO A 122 -25.40 8.16 32.48
C PRO A 122 -26.81 7.85 31.95
N ASP A 123 -26.90 7.11 30.86
CA ASP A 123 -28.17 6.62 30.33
C ASP A 123 -28.58 5.34 31.07
N LEU A 124 -29.14 5.50 32.27
CA LEU A 124 -29.55 4.40 33.14
C LEU A 124 -30.70 3.54 32.56
N THR A 125 -31.27 3.93 31.41
CA THR A 125 -32.34 3.17 30.75
C THR A 125 -31.83 2.09 29.82
N ASN A 126 -30.55 2.16 29.42
CA ASN A 126 -29.94 1.27 28.43
C ASN A 126 -28.64 0.66 28.99
N PRO A 127 -28.72 -0.41 29.81
CA PRO A 127 -27.54 -1.12 30.27
C PRO A 127 -26.82 -1.78 29.09
N ILE A 128 -25.48 -1.78 29.13
CA ILE A 128 -24.64 -2.38 28.08
C ILE A 128 -24.39 -3.86 28.44
N PRO A 129 -24.78 -4.82 27.58
CA PRO A 129 -24.41 -6.21 27.74
C PRO A 129 -22.90 -6.41 27.81
N ALA A 130 -22.42 -7.42 28.53
CA ALA A 130 -20.99 -7.64 28.73
C ALA A 130 -20.26 -7.88 27.39
N GLU A 131 -20.90 -8.61 26.49
CA GLU A 131 -20.44 -8.94 25.14
C GLU A 131 -20.29 -7.72 24.23
N ASP A 132 -21.05 -6.64 24.47
CA ASP A 132 -21.04 -5.45 23.62
C ASP A 132 -20.04 -4.38 24.06
N GLN A 133 -19.45 -4.51 25.26
CA GLN A 133 -18.57 -3.46 25.82
C GLN A 133 -17.35 -3.17 24.93
N ASN A 134 -16.85 -4.19 24.22
CA ASN A 134 -15.70 -4.07 23.30
C ASN A 134 -15.98 -3.21 22.07
N ARG A 135 -17.25 -2.93 21.76
CA ARG A 135 -17.66 -2.05 20.65
C ARG A 135 -17.38 -0.57 20.92
N TYR A 136 -17.09 -0.21 22.18
CA TYR A 136 -16.99 1.18 22.64
C TYR A 136 -15.59 1.55 23.15
N GLY A 137 -14.53 1.12 22.45
CA GLY A 137 -13.13 1.42 22.82
C GLY A 137 -12.75 2.89 22.61
N SER A 138 -13.22 3.50 21.53
CA SER A 138 -12.95 4.87 21.10
C SER A 138 -14.26 5.62 20.86
N ALA A 139 -14.32 6.89 21.26
CA ALA A 139 -15.51 7.72 21.15
C ALA A 139 -15.23 8.90 20.22
N VAL A 140 -16.09 9.15 19.23
CA VAL A 140 -15.85 10.13 18.17
C VAL A 140 -16.92 11.22 18.17
N GLY A 141 -16.49 12.48 18.05
CA GLY A 141 -17.37 13.67 18.10
C GLY A 141 -18.14 13.96 16.81
N TYR A 142 -18.19 12.99 15.89
CA TYR A 142 -18.81 13.13 14.58
C TYR A 142 -19.50 11.83 14.19
N SER A 143 -20.72 11.93 13.64
CA SER A 143 -21.60 10.78 13.38
C SER A 143 -21.16 9.99 12.15
N ASP A 144 -20.65 10.69 11.13
CA ASP A 144 -20.50 10.13 9.80
C ASP A 144 -19.06 9.64 9.55
N LEU A 145 -18.91 8.65 8.67
CA LEU A 145 -17.60 8.28 8.13
C LEU A 145 -17.13 9.34 7.13
N ALA A 146 -15.82 9.40 6.90
CA ALA A 146 -15.27 10.24 5.85
C ALA A 146 -15.90 9.84 4.49
N THR A 147 -16.15 10.81 3.63
CA THR A 147 -16.69 10.58 2.28
C THR A 147 -15.81 11.28 1.23
N ALA A 148 -15.76 10.72 0.03
CA ALA A 148 -15.11 11.33 -1.11
C ALA A 148 -15.99 11.12 -2.36
N TYR A 149 -16.31 12.20 -3.06
CA TYR A 149 -17.22 12.11 -4.20
C TYR A 149 -17.02 13.22 -5.23
N ASN A 150 -17.57 13.02 -6.43
CA ASN A 150 -17.52 13.95 -7.57
C ASN A 150 -16.07 14.29 -7.99
N ILE A 151 -15.29 13.26 -8.30
CA ILE A 151 -13.87 13.39 -8.63
C ILE A 151 -13.67 13.20 -10.13
N TYR A 152 -12.98 14.14 -10.75
CA TYR A 152 -12.61 14.06 -12.17
C TYR A 152 -11.08 14.05 -12.33
N VAL A 153 -10.58 13.08 -13.10
CA VAL A 153 -9.19 13.03 -13.57
C VAL A 153 -9.21 12.91 -15.09
N GLY A 154 -8.51 13.80 -15.78
CA GLY A 154 -8.62 13.94 -17.23
C GLY A 154 -7.30 14.22 -17.94
N ASN A 155 -7.09 13.65 -19.13
CA ASN A 155 -5.93 13.93 -19.99
C ASN A 155 -4.60 13.71 -19.26
N VAL A 156 -4.36 12.48 -18.80
CA VAL A 156 -3.16 12.13 -18.05
C VAL A 156 -2.39 11.05 -18.77
N ILE A 157 -1.10 11.29 -18.96
CA ILE A 157 -0.14 10.32 -19.50
C ILE A 157 0.86 9.99 -18.40
N VAL A 158 1.05 8.70 -18.13
CA VAL A 158 1.96 8.21 -17.10
C VAL A 158 2.86 7.12 -17.67
N ARG A 159 4.16 7.21 -17.43
CA ARG A 159 5.19 6.27 -17.91
C ARG A 159 6.07 5.79 -16.76
N ASN A 160 6.76 4.66 -16.99
CA ASN A 160 7.73 4.09 -16.05
C ASN A 160 7.15 3.92 -14.63
N CYS A 161 5.88 3.48 -14.53
CA CYS A 161 5.23 3.37 -13.23
C CYS A 161 5.75 2.15 -12.47
N ASP A 162 5.94 2.31 -11.15
CA ASP A 162 6.25 1.21 -10.26
C ASP A 162 5.16 0.13 -10.30
N PRO A 163 5.51 -1.14 -10.58
CA PRO A 163 4.51 -2.18 -10.77
C PRO A 163 3.82 -2.58 -9.46
N ARG A 164 4.39 -2.25 -8.29
CA ARG A 164 3.80 -2.62 -7.00
C ARG A 164 2.49 -1.87 -6.70
N TYR A 165 2.32 -0.67 -7.27
CA TYR A 165 1.29 0.27 -6.84
C TYR A 165 0.37 0.67 -8.00
N PRO A 166 -0.76 -0.02 -8.21
CA PRO A 166 -1.75 0.37 -9.20
C PRO A 166 -2.37 1.73 -8.85
N ILE A 167 -3.08 2.34 -9.80
CA ILE A 167 -4.08 3.37 -9.49
C ILE A 167 -5.03 2.76 -8.46
N THR A 168 -5.18 3.41 -7.30
CA THR A 168 -5.95 2.83 -6.19
C THR A 168 -7.06 3.76 -5.77
N LEU A 169 -8.29 3.24 -5.81
CA LEU A 169 -9.48 3.85 -5.23
C LEU A 169 -9.92 2.94 -4.09
N ALA A 170 -9.78 3.39 -2.85
CA ALA A 170 -10.13 2.61 -1.67
C ALA A 170 -11.14 3.38 -0.81
N GLY A 171 -12.42 3.06 -0.97
CA GLY A 171 -13.47 3.48 -0.04
C GLY A 171 -13.49 2.60 1.22
N LEU A 172 -14.54 2.78 2.02
CA LEU A 172 -14.83 1.97 3.20
C LEU A 172 -16.11 1.18 2.95
N VAL A 173 -16.26 0.02 3.60
CA VAL A 173 -17.45 -0.84 3.51
C VAL A 173 -18.74 -0.04 3.71
N ASP A 174 -18.76 0.86 4.70
CA ASP A 174 -19.91 1.69 5.04
C ASP A 174 -19.83 3.12 4.47
N SER A 175 -18.81 3.44 3.68
CA SER A 175 -18.65 4.76 3.05
C SER A 175 -17.91 4.64 1.72
N LYS A 176 -18.67 4.37 0.66
CA LYS A 176 -18.15 4.24 -0.69
C LYS A 176 -17.64 5.57 -1.24
N ILE A 177 -16.58 5.52 -2.05
CA ILE A 177 -16.20 6.63 -2.93
C ILE A 177 -17.30 6.74 -4.00
N ARG A 178 -17.76 7.96 -4.32
CA ARG A 178 -18.89 8.15 -5.25
C ARG A 178 -18.58 9.02 -6.45
N ASN A 179 -19.11 8.68 -7.62
CA ASN A 179 -19.06 9.51 -8.83
C ASN A 179 -17.63 9.97 -9.19
N VAL A 180 -16.82 9.02 -9.65
CA VAL A 180 -15.45 9.25 -10.14
C VAL A 180 -15.41 9.05 -11.64
N THR A 181 -14.80 9.99 -12.36
CA THR A 181 -14.59 9.88 -13.81
C THR A 181 -13.11 10.01 -14.12
N PHE A 182 -12.59 9.00 -14.82
CA PHE A 182 -11.28 9.01 -15.46
C PHE A 182 -11.49 9.11 -16.97
N GLU A 183 -10.98 10.18 -17.57
CA GLU A 183 -11.16 10.45 -19.00
C GLU A 183 -9.81 10.68 -19.69
N ASN A 184 -9.55 10.01 -20.81
CA ASN A 184 -8.31 10.15 -21.59
C ASN A 184 -7.05 9.89 -20.74
N ILE A 185 -6.97 8.69 -20.17
CA ILE A 185 -5.87 8.27 -19.31
C ILE A 185 -5.04 7.22 -20.04
N ASP A 186 -3.73 7.39 -20.08
CA ASP A 186 -2.79 6.44 -20.68
C ASP A 186 -1.65 6.16 -19.69
N VAL A 187 -1.57 4.93 -19.19
CA VAL A 187 -0.60 4.51 -18.17
C VAL A 187 0.21 3.33 -18.68
N ILE A 188 1.54 3.42 -18.59
CA ILE A 188 2.46 2.30 -18.81
C ILE A 188 3.22 2.02 -17.52
N TYR A 189 3.01 0.81 -16.98
CA TYR A 189 3.76 0.26 -15.86
C TYR A 189 5.04 -0.43 -16.34
N ARG A 190 6.04 -0.54 -15.47
CA ARG A 190 7.18 -1.42 -15.75
C ARG A 190 6.75 -2.90 -15.81
N GLY A 191 5.72 -3.27 -15.06
CA GLY A 191 5.13 -4.62 -15.00
C GLY A 191 6.04 -5.66 -14.36
N GLY A 192 5.90 -6.92 -14.72
CA GLY A 192 6.79 -8.00 -14.29
C GLY A 192 6.53 -8.62 -12.91
N LEU A 193 5.41 -8.30 -12.25
CA LEU A 193 5.00 -9.00 -11.02
C LEU A 193 4.06 -10.16 -11.33
N ARG A 194 4.03 -11.14 -10.42
CA ARG A 194 3.20 -12.35 -10.49
C ARG A 194 2.00 -12.22 -9.58
N MET A 195 0.92 -12.97 -9.83
CA MET A 195 -0.16 -13.10 -8.85
C MET A 195 0.35 -13.67 -7.51
N GLN A 196 1.35 -14.56 -7.55
CA GLN A 196 2.05 -15.06 -6.37
C GLN A 196 2.57 -13.90 -5.48
N ASP A 197 3.09 -12.82 -6.05
CA ASP A 197 3.62 -11.70 -5.27
C ASP A 197 2.48 -10.96 -4.51
N ALA A 198 1.27 -10.95 -5.07
CA ALA A 198 0.05 -10.44 -4.41
C ALA A 198 -0.55 -11.41 -3.38
N VAL A 199 -0.25 -12.70 -3.47
CA VAL A 199 -0.61 -13.70 -2.45
C VAL A 199 0.35 -13.62 -1.28
N GLU A 200 1.65 -13.70 -1.57
CA GLU A 200 2.66 -13.96 -0.56
C GLU A 200 2.98 -12.75 0.31
N GLN A 201 2.86 -11.53 -0.22
CA GLN A 201 3.25 -10.30 0.51
C GLN A 201 4.69 -10.36 1.07
N GLN A 202 5.55 -11.13 0.40
CA GLN A 202 6.87 -11.46 0.93
C GLN A 202 7.73 -10.20 1.05
N LEU A 203 8.35 -10.02 2.22
CA LEU A 203 9.38 -9.01 2.38
C LEU A 203 10.71 -9.52 1.86
N ILE A 204 11.26 -8.78 0.91
CA ILE A 204 12.59 -9.02 0.38
C ILE A 204 13.49 -7.84 0.71
N PHE A 205 14.63 -8.15 1.31
CA PHE A 205 15.57 -7.17 1.85
C PHE A 205 16.79 -7.02 0.96
N THR A 206 17.23 -5.79 0.77
CA THR A 206 18.51 -5.47 0.11
C THR A 206 19.34 -4.57 1.02
N ASP A 207 20.66 -4.72 0.95
CA ASP A 207 21.62 -3.87 1.65
C ASP A 207 21.78 -2.54 0.91
N TRP A 208 21.81 -1.44 1.66
CA TRP A 208 22.00 -0.10 1.13
C TRP A 208 23.07 0.62 1.93
N GLU A 209 24.16 0.97 1.24
CA GLU A 209 25.17 1.82 1.81
C GLU A 209 24.69 3.27 1.80
N TYR A 210 24.87 3.95 2.93
CA TYR A 210 24.58 5.36 3.07
C TYR A 210 25.67 6.01 3.91
N THR A 211 25.89 7.30 3.66
CA THR A 211 26.82 8.11 4.46
C THR A 211 26.05 9.34 4.94
N GLN A 212 25.91 9.50 6.25
CA GLN A 212 25.35 10.73 6.80
C GLN A 212 26.44 11.80 6.84
N TYR A 213 26.04 13.07 6.87
CA TYR A 213 26.99 14.18 6.91
C TYR A 213 27.97 14.02 8.08
N LYS A 214 29.26 13.91 7.76
CA LYS A 214 30.38 13.72 8.71
C LYS A 214 30.36 12.40 9.50
N THR A 215 29.73 11.34 8.98
CA THR A 215 29.84 9.99 9.55
C THR A 215 30.63 9.07 8.64
N ALA A 216 31.11 7.95 9.17
CA ALA A 216 31.55 6.85 8.34
C ALA A 216 30.37 6.28 7.53
N PRO A 217 30.61 5.68 6.36
CA PRO A 217 29.60 4.89 5.66
C PRO A 217 29.03 3.80 6.56
N SER A 218 27.75 3.50 6.39
CA SER A 218 27.03 2.45 7.09
C SER A 218 26.11 1.72 6.12
N THR A 219 25.75 0.48 6.43
CA THR A 219 24.86 -0.33 5.61
C THR A 219 23.54 -0.55 6.34
N GLN A 220 22.44 -0.30 5.65
CA GLN A 220 21.09 -0.57 6.12
C GLN A 220 20.44 -1.67 5.29
N LYS A 221 19.83 -2.67 5.93
CA LYS A 221 18.90 -3.59 5.27
C LYS A 221 17.53 -2.94 5.16
N LEU A 222 17.02 -2.78 3.95
CA LEU A 222 15.72 -2.20 3.67
C LEU A 222 14.77 -3.23 3.04
N PRO A 223 13.53 -3.37 3.53
CA PRO A 223 12.48 -4.14 2.85
C PRO A 223 11.88 -3.30 1.72
N TRP A 224 11.70 -3.89 0.54
CA TRP A 224 11.23 -3.13 -0.62
C TRP A 224 9.94 -3.65 -1.22
N LEU A 225 9.71 -4.95 -1.33
CA LEU A 225 8.50 -5.43 -2.01
C LEU A 225 7.22 -4.99 -1.29
N SER A 226 7.22 -5.00 0.05
CA SER A 226 6.15 -4.42 0.88
C SER A 226 6.76 -3.53 1.98
N ASN A 227 6.07 -2.46 2.35
CA ASN A 227 6.57 -1.43 3.27
C ASN A 227 6.23 -1.80 4.73
N THR A 228 7.24 -1.88 5.58
CA THR A 228 7.08 -2.18 7.02
C THR A 228 7.08 -0.95 7.92
N PHE A 229 7.31 0.25 7.36
CA PHE A 229 7.45 1.48 8.13
C PHE A 229 6.12 1.95 8.70
N PHE A 230 5.06 1.89 7.89
CA PHE A 230 3.73 2.38 8.27
C PHE A 230 2.82 1.27 8.82
N SER A 231 3.05 0.00 8.49
CA SER A 231 2.26 -1.13 8.96
C SER A 231 3.14 -2.37 9.15
N LYS A 232 2.95 -3.06 10.27
CA LYS A 232 3.47 -4.42 10.51
C LYS A 232 2.33 -5.38 10.80
N ASN A 233 1.19 -5.21 10.12
CA ASN A 233 -0.06 -5.87 10.48
C ASN A 233 -0.53 -6.82 9.37
N SER A 234 -1.84 -7.08 9.31
CA SER A 234 -2.50 -8.03 8.40
C SER A 234 -2.18 -7.87 6.90
N SER A 235 -1.75 -6.69 6.44
CA SER A 235 -1.33 -6.50 5.04
C SER A 235 0.01 -7.13 4.69
N LEU A 236 0.81 -7.51 5.70
CA LEU A 236 2.05 -8.26 5.52
C LEU A 236 1.85 -9.77 5.66
N LEU A 237 0.66 -10.22 6.05
CA LEU A 237 0.34 -11.64 6.08
C LEU A 237 0.01 -12.11 4.65
N PRO A 238 0.34 -13.36 4.30
CA PRO A 238 -0.08 -13.94 3.05
C PRO A 238 -1.61 -13.94 2.93
N ARG A 239 -2.10 -13.66 1.73
CA ARG A 239 -3.52 -13.71 1.39
C ARG A 239 -3.86 -15.11 0.92
N VAL A 240 -4.18 -15.95 1.90
CA VAL A 240 -4.45 -17.37 1.71
C VAL A 240 -5.65 -17.80 2.54
N ILE A 241 -6.26 -18.91 2.13
CA ILE A 241 -7.35 -19.57 2.85
C ILE A 241 -6.91 -20.96 3.27
N TRP A 242 -7.24 -21.37 4.49
CA TRP A 242 -6.94 -22.71 4.97
C TRP A 242 -7.91 -23.72 4.36
N ASN A 243 -7.36 -24.73 3.69
CA ASN A 243 -8.12 -25.83 3.13
C ASN A 243 -8.04 -27.05 4.07
N GLY A 244 -9.12 -27.28 4.80
CA GLY A 244 -9.21 -28.40 5.75
C GLY A 244 -9.22 -29.79 5.09
N GLN A 245 -9.52 -29.90 3.79
CA GLN A 245 -9.50 -31.19 3.09
C GLN A 245 -8.08 -31.63 2.76
N THR A 246 -7.25 -30.69 2.32
CA THR A 246 -5.85 -30.93 1.95
C THR A 246 -4.87 -30.64 3.08
N SER A 247 -5.34 -30.01 4.18
CA SER A 247 -4.51 -29.51 5.28
C SER A 247 -3.39 -28.59 4.78
N SER A 248 -3.73 -27.69 3.85
CA SER A 248 -2.82 -26.76 3.20
C SER A 248 -3.40 -25.35 3.13
N TRP A 249 -2.54 -24.39 2.83
CA TRP A 249 -2.95 -23.02 2.50
C TRP A 249 -3.11 -22.88 0.99
N ASP A 250 -4.28 -22.44 0.55
CA ASP A 250 -4.57 -22.15 -0.85
C ASP A 250 -4.49 -20.64 -1.08
N ALA A 251 -4.00 -20.24 -2.26
CA ALA A 251 -3.87 -18.83 -2.64
C ALA A 251 -5.24 -18.14 -2.69
N GLU A 252 -5.36 -16.97 -2.06
CA GLU A 252 -6.56 -16.14 -2.07
C GLU A 252 -6.17 -14.67 -2.27
N PRO A 253 -5.65 -14.28 -3.45
CA PRO A 253 -5.01 -12.98 -3.70
C PRO A 253 -5.96 -11.78 -3.50
N TYR A 254 -7.27 -12.02 -3.55
CA TYR A 254 -8.32 -11.01 -3.43
C TYR A 254 -8.78 -10.76 -1.98
N ALA A 255 -8.29 -11.52 -0.99
CA ALA A 255 -8.52 -11.24 0.44
C ALA A 255 -7.67 -10.05 0.95
N VAL A 256 -7.88 -8.87 0.36
CA VAL A 256 -7.19 -7.63 0.73
C VAL A 256 -7.82 -7.06 2.03
N PRO A 257 -7.03 -6.82 3.10
CA PRO A 257 -7.54 -6.29 4.37
C PRO A 257 -8.06 -4.86 4.25
N GLU A 258 -9.03 -4.48 5.10
CA GLU A 258 -9.71 -3.17 5.03
C GLU A 258 -8.79 -2.01 5.42
N MET A 259 -8.05 -2.17 6.52
CA MET A 259 -7.06 -1.20 7.00
C MET A 259 -7.62 0.21 7.23
N ALA A 260 -8.88 0.34 7.67
CA ALA A 260 -9.57 1.63 7.79
C ALA A 260 -8.82 2.67 8.65
N GLU A 261 -8.09 2.25 9.68
CA GLU A 261 -7.37 3.13 10.61
C GLU A 261 -5.93 3.49 10.17
N GLN A 262 -5.42 2.86 9.12
CA GLN A 262 -4.03 3.02 8.71
C GLN A 262 -3.77 4.37 8.02
N TYR A 263 -2.50 4.80 8.02
CA TYR A 263 -2.11 6.03 7.32
C TYR A 263 -2.49 5.91 5.83
N PRO A 264 -2.86 6.99 5.14
CA PRO A 264 -3.16 6.91 3.72
C PRO A 264 -1.87 6.77 2.89
N GLU A 265 -1.26 5.58 2.90
CA GLU A 265 -0.17 5.20 1.97
C GLU A 265 -0.62 4.03 1.09
N PRO A 266 -0.33 4.03 -0.23
CA PRO A 266 -0.60 2.90 -1.12
C PRO A 266 0.00 1.59 -0.60
N THR A 267 1.19 1.68 0.00
CA THR A 267 1.94 0.53 0.53
C THR A 267 1.22 -0.22 1.65
N ASN A 268 0.22 0.39 2.30
CA ASN A 268 -0.48 -0.23 3.44
C ASN A 268 -1.37 -1.40 3.04
N PHE A 269 -1.70 -1.56 1.77
CA PHE A 269 -2.41 -2.74 1.27
C PHE A 269 -1.47 -3.87 0.84
N GLY A 270 -0.15 -3.65 0.83
CA GLY A 270 0.81 -4.58 0.23
C GLY A 270 0.71 -4.61 -1.31
N ILE A 271 1.16 -5.68 -1.94
CA ILE A 271 1.05 -5.90 -3.40
C ILE A 271 -0.39 -6.24 -3.73
N LEU A 272 -1.07 -5.39 -4.48
CA LEU A 272 -2.47 -5.61 -4.86
C LEU A 272 -2.59 -6.62 -6.01
N PRO A 273 -3.74 -7.34 -6.12
CA PRO A 273 -3.98 -8.32 -7.19
C PRO A 273 -4.26 -7.67 -8.56
N ALA A 274 -4.19 -6.34 -8.64
CA ALA A 274 -4.22 -5.57 -9.88
C ALA A 274 -2.86 -4.93 -10.16
N TYR A 275 -2.42 -4.90 -11.42
CA TYR A 275 -1.27 -4.10 -11.83
C TYR A 275 -1.68 -2.67 -12.25
N GLY A 276 -2.91 -2.49 -12.75
CA GLY A 276 -3.39 -1.24 -13.34
C GLY A 276 -4.27 -0.40 -12.42
N ILE A 277 -5.51 -0.84 -12.18
CA ILE A 277 -6.49 -0.18 -11.30
C ILE A 277 -6.98 -1.17 -10.24
N TYR A 278 -6.89 -0.80 -8.98
CA TYR A 278 -7.59 -1.46 -7.88
C TYR A 278 -8.66 -0.51 -7.35
N ALA A 279 -9.94 -0.88 -7.50
CA ALA A 279 -11.06 -0.13 -6.96
C ALA A 279 -11.81 -0.98 -5.93
N ARG A 280 -11.95 -0.45 -4.71
CA ARG A 280 -12.68 -1.09 -3.62
C ARG A 280 -13.69 -0.12 -3.01
N HIS A 281 -14.92 -0.58 -2.78
CA HIS A 281 -16.02 0.23 -2.22
C HIS A 281 -16.23 1.53 -3.01
N VAL A 282 -16.52 1.41 -4.30
CA VAL A 282 -16.76 2.55 -5.20
C VAL A 282 -18.14 2.45 -5.83
N ASP A 283 -18.89 3.54 -5.86
CA ASP A 283 -20.19 3.62 -6.51
C ASP A 283 -20.19 4.76 -7.55
N GLY A 284 -20.28 4.39 -8.83
CA GLY A 284 -20.21 5.32 -9.95
C GLY A 284 -18.77 5.61 -10.37
N LEU A 285 -18.08 4.62 -10.95
CA LEU A 285 -16.77 4.81 -11.59
C LEU A 285 -16.93 4.79 -13.11
N THR A 286 -16.53 5.86 -13.79
CA THR A 286 -16.52 5.92 -15.27
C THR A 286 -15.08 5.94 -15.77
N LEU A 287 -14.71 4.95 -16.59
CA LEU A 287 -13.43 4.86 -17.28
C LEU A 287 -13.65 5.12 -18.78
N LYS A 288 -13.38 6.36 -19.20
CA LYS A 288 -13.60 6.83 -20.57
C LYS A 288 -12.28 7.03 -21.31
N ASN A 289 -12.05 6.30 -22.40
CA ASN A 289 -10.81 6.30 -23.16
C ASN A 289 -9.59 6.11 -22.25
N VAL A 290 -9.60 5.01 -21.50
CA VAL A 290 -8.54 4.66 -20.54
C VAL A 290 -7.72 3.50 -21.09
N LYS A 291 -6.40 3.67 -21.17
CA LYS A 291 -5.45 2.69 -21.67
C LYS A 291 -4.43 2.35 -20.59
N ILE A 292 -4.27 1.06 -20.31
CA ILE A 292 -3.33 0.60 -19.27
C ILE A 292 -2.44 -0.50 -19.84
N GLY A 293 -1.14 -0.28 -19.82
CA GLY A 293 -0.16 -1.22 -20.32
C GLY A 293 0.97 -1.49 -19.34
N TYR A 294 1.83 -2.42 -19.73
CA TYR A 294 3.09 -2.72 -19.09
C TYR A 294 4.21 -2.86 -20.13
N GLU A 295 5.45 -2.60 -19.73
CA GLU A 295 6.63 -2.86 -20.56
C GLU A 295 7.05 -4.33 -20.50
N VAL A 296 6.93 -4.94 -19.32
CA VAL A 296 7.19 -6.36 -19.06
C VAL A 296 5.90 -7.03 -18.60
N GLU A 297 5.60 -8.21 -19.13
CA GLU A 297 4.37 -8.94 -18.81
C GLU A 297 4.12 -9.06 -17.30
N ASP A 298 2.95 -8.60 -16.87
CA ASP A 298 2.49 -8.68 -15.48
C ASP A 298 1.38 -9.73 -15.38
N GLY A 299 1.53 -10.68 -14.45
CA GLY A 299 0.63 -11.82 -14.28
C GLY A 299 -0.62 -11.53 -13.45
N ARG A 300 -0.85 -10.26 -13.07
CA ARG A 300 -2.03 -9.82 -12.32
C ARG A 300 -3.10 -9.26 -13.24
N ASN A 301 -4.32 -9.11 -12.73
CA ASN A 301 -5.39 -8.48 -13.50
C ASN A 301 -5.06 -7.01 -13.79
N ALA A 302 -5.55 -6.47 -14.91
CA ALA A 302 -5.41 -5.05 -15.19
C ALA A 302 -6.29 -4.22 -14.25
N VAL A 303 -7.51 -4.69 -14.00
CA VAL A 303 -8.47 -4.06 -13.09
C VAL A 303 -9.01 -5.09 -12.11
N VAL A 304 -9.05 -4.74 -10.83
CA VAL A 304 -9.82 -5.48 -9.81
C VAL A 304 -10.86 -4.54 -9.22
N LEU A 305 -12.11 -4.98 -9.24
CA LEU A 305 -13.26 -4.32 -8.65
C LEU A 305 -13.70 -5.14 -7.45
N ASP A 306 -13.62 -4.57 -6.25
CA ASP A 306 -14.06 -5.19 -4.99
C ASP A 306 -15.20 -4.34 -4.40
N ASP A 307 -16.42 -4.90 -4.33
CA ASP A 307 -17.61 -4.17 -3.89
C ASP A 307 -17.88 -2.84 -4.65
N CYS A 308 -17.77 -2.88 -5.97
CA CYS A 308 -18.00 -1.72 -6.83
C CYS A 308 -19.40 -1.73 -7.47
N ALA A 309 -20.08 -0.60 -7.51
CA ALA A 309 -21.39 -0.43 -8.14
C ALA A 309 -21.34 0.60 -9.26
N ASN A 310 -22.17 0.42 -10.28
CA ASN A 310 -22.41 1.39 -11.35
C ASN A 310 -21.11 1.79 -12.07
N VAL A 311 -20.31 0.80 -12.49
CA VAL A 311 -19.05 1.03 -13.18
C VAL A 311 -19.28 1.00 -14.69
N ILE A 312 -18.76 2.01 -15.39
CA ILE A 312 -18.91 2.19 -16.83
C ILE A 312 -17.53 2.20 -17.47
N PHE A 313 -17.31 1.26 -18.40
CA PHE A 313 -16.16 1.25 -19.28
C PHE A 313 -16.58 1.79 -20.66
N ASP A 314 -15.92 2.83 -21.15
CA ASP A 314 -16.19 3.43 -22.46
C ASP A 314 -14.85 3.64 -23.17
N GLY A 315 -14.50 2.76 -24.12
CA GLY A 315 -13.18 2.83 -24.79
C GLY A 315 -12.01 2.44 -23.88
N PHE A 316 -12.21 1.46 -23.00
CA PHE A 316 -11.15 0.90 -22.15
C PHE A 316 -10.33 -0.16 -22.90
N THR A 317 -9.00 -0.13 -22.74
CA THR A 317 -8.10 -1.18 -23.23
C THR A 317 -6.99 -1.46 -22.22
N ALA A 318 -6.63 -2.73 -22.03
CA ALA A 318 -5.50 -3.12 -21.21
C ALA A 318 -4.66 -4.23 -21.84
N GLN A 319 -3.37 -4.26 -21.53
CA GLN A 319 -2.54 -5.45 -21.78
C GLN A 319 -2.82 -6.51 -20.73
N THR A 320 -2.81 -7.77 -21.12
CA THR A 320 -3.05 -8.90 -20.21
C THR A 320 -2.16 -10.06 -20.58
N ALA A 321 -1.57 -10.71 -19.58
CA ALA A 321 -0.84 -11.96 -19.79
C ALA A 321 -1.78 -13.06 -20.29
N ASP A 322 -1.21 -14.06 -20.96
CA ASP A 322 -1.97 -15.22 -21.44
C ASP A 322 -2.72 -15.92 -20.29
N GLY A 323 -4.02 -16.15 -20.50
CA GLY A 323 -4.89 -16.80 -19.51
C GLY A 323 -5.34 -15.91 -18.34
N VAL A 324 -4.94 -14.63 -18.30
CA VAL A 324 -5.38 -13.66 -17.29
C VAL A 324 -6.52 -12.81 -17.83
N THR A 325 -7.64 -12.80 -17.12
CA THR A 325 -8.77 -11.94 -17.46
C THR A 325 -8.46 -10.47 -17.15
N PRO A 326 -8.75 -9.50 -18.04
CA PRO A 326 -8.45 -8.08 -17.81
C PRO A 326 -9.08 -7.50 -16.55
N VAL A 327 -10.37 -7.73 -16.34
CA VAL A 327 -11.15 -7.16 -15.23
C VAL A 327 -11.64 -8.30 -14.34
N MET A 328 -11.38 -8.22 -13.04
CA MET A 328 -11.89 -9.17 -12.04
C MET A 328 -12.88 -8.49 -11.12
N GLU A 329 -14.08 -9.05 -11.03
CA GLU A 329 -15.13 -8.65 -10.08
C GLU A 329 -15.10 -9.56 -8.85
N VAL A 330 -14.91 -8.96 -7.68
CA VAL A 330 -14.79 -9.68 -6.41
C VAL A 330 -16.10 -9.60 -5.64
N THR A 331 -16.56 -10.76 -5.19
CA THR A 331 -17.56 -10.92 -4.12
C THR A 331 -16.84 -11.40 -2.88
N ASN A 332 -17.12 -10.82 -1.72
CA ASN A 332 -16.56 -11.27 -0.45
C ASN A 332 -17.70 -11.56 0.53
N ASN A 333 -17.71 -12.76 1.11
CA ASN A 333 -18.78 -13.22 2.01
C ASN A 333 -18.49 -12.95 3.50
N TYR A 334 -17.29 -12.46 3.83
CA TYR A 334 -16.75 -12.36 5.18
C TYR A 334 -16.22 -10.96 5.51
N LYS A 335 -16.88 -9.91 4.99
CA LYS A 335 -16.63 -8.53 5.43
C LYS A 335 -17.37 -8.24 6.72
N ARG A 336 -16.93 -7.21 7.44
CA ARG A 336 -17.62 -6.63 8.60
C ARG A 336 -17.74 -5.12 8.39
N HIS A 337 -18.55 -4.48 9.22
CA HIS A 337 -18.64 -3.02 9.23
C HIS A 337 -17.27 -2.39 9.50
N THR A 338 -17.07 -1.22 8.92
CA THR A 338 -15.84 -0.44 8.94
C THR A 338 -15.37 -0.20 10.38
N GLY A 339 -14.19 -0.70 10.71
CA GLY A 339 -13.61 -0.57 12.05
C GLY A 339 -14.05 -1.65 13.05
N PHE A 340 -14.89 -2.61 12.65
CA PHE A 340 -15.37 -3.73 13.47
C PHE A 340 -14.80 -5.08 13.03
N GLU A 341 -13.76 -5.08 12.19
CA GLU A 341 -13.21 -6.27 11.53
C GLU A 341 -12.74 -7.35 12.54
N TYR A 342 -12.25 -6.95 13.71
CA TYR A 342 -11.72 -7.87 14.73
C TYR A 342 -12.58 -7.98 16.00
N ILE A 343 -13.82 -7.48 16.00
CA ILE A 343 -14.75 -7.73 17.11
C ILE A 343 -15.22 -9.19 17.06
N PRO A 344 -15.04 -9.98 18.13
CA PRO A 344 -15.58 -11.34 18.20
C PRO A 344 -17.09 -11.36 18.00
N GLU A 345 -17.59 -12.37 17.30
CA GLU A 345 -19.02 -12.60 17.07
C GLU A 345 -19.73 -11.48 16.30
N GLU A 346 -18.97 -10.54 15.71
CA GLU A 346 -19.55 -9.55 14.81
C GLU A 346 -20.05 -10.24 13.53
N PRO A 347 -21.33 -10.11 13.16
CA PRO A 347 -21.89 -10.75 11.99
C PRO A 347 -21.15 -10.35 10.71
N TYR A 348 -20.86 -11.35 9.87
CA TYR A 348 -20.33 -11.09 8.54
C TYR A 348 -21.42 -10.57 7.61
N ILE A 349 -21.01 -9.69 6.70
CA ILE A 349 -21.81 -9.19 5.59
C ILE A 349 -21.14 -9.54 4.27
N ALA A 350 -21.97 -9.81 3.27
CA ALA A 350 -21.51 -10.04 1.91
C ALA A 350 -21.45 -8.72 1.13
N THR A 351 -20.36 -8.52 0.38
CA THR A 351 -20.17 -7.39 -0.52
C THR A 351 -19.94 -7.91 -1.94
N THR A 352 -20.46 -7.23 -2.96
CA THR A 352 -20.39 -7.71 -4.35
C THR A 352 -20.44 -6.56 -5.36
N CYS A 353 -19.90 -6.81 -6.54
CA CYS A 353 -19.99 -5.88 -7.64
C CYS A 353 -21.40 -5.87 -8.27
N SER A 354 -21.84 -4.72 -8.78
CA SER A 354 -23.14 -4.61 -9.45
C SER A 354 -23.13 -3.54 -10.54
N ASN A 355 -23.93 -3.75 -11.59
CA ASN A 355 -24.08 -2.83 -12.72
C ASN A 355 -22.74 -2.43 -13.38
N ILE A 356 -21.91 -3.43 -13.69
CA ILE A 356 -20.67 -3.26 -14.45
C ILE A 356 -21.00 -3.34 -15.94
N THR A 357 -20.66 -2.30 -16.71
CA THR A 357 -21.10 -2.17 -18.11
C THR A 357 -19.97 -1.71 -19.04
N GLY A 358 -20.11 -2.00 -20.33
CA GLY A 358 -19.18 -1.54 -21.37
C GLY A 358 -17.96 -2.45 -21.58
N LEU A 359 -17.96 -3.65 -21.00
CA LEU A 359 -16.99 -4.72 -21.24
C LEU A 359 -17.65 -5.86 -22.01
N SER A 360 -16.86 -6.58 -22.82
CA SER A 360 -17.27 -7.86 -23.40
C SER A 360 -17.06 -9.00 -22.39
N ALA A 361 -17.77 -10.11 -22.58
CA ALA A 361 -17.77 -11.21 -21.61
C ALA A 361 -16.38 -11.86 -21.39
N ASP A 362 -15.52 -11.84 -22.40
CA ASP A 362 -14.13 -12.33 -22.35
C ASP A 362 -13.19 -11.39 -21.59
N MET A 363 -13.59 -10.14 -21.34
CA MET A 363 -12.82 -9.18 -20.54
C MET A 363 -13.09 -9.29 -19.03
N THR A 364 -14.14 -10.00 -18.63
CA THR A 364 -14.63 -10.01 -17.24
C THR A 364 -14.54 -11.39 -16.60
N GLY A 365 -13.89 -11.43 -15.45
CA GLY A 365 -13.84 -12.58 -14.55
C GLY A 365 -14.55 -12.27 -13.24
N THR A 366 -14.94 -13.30 -12.51
CA THR A 366 -15.57 -13.18 -11.20
C THR A 366 -14.86 -14.09 -10.20
N HIS A 367 -14.65 -13.60 -8.97
CA HIS A 367 -14.05 -14.39 -7.88
C HIS A 367 -14.84 -14.22 -6.58
N VAL A 368 -14.92 -15.28 -5.77
CA VAL A 368 -15.61 -15.26 -4.48
C VAL A 368 -14.63 -15.55 -3.36
N VAL A 369 -14.41 -14.57 -2.49
CA VAL A 369 -13.59 -14.71 -1.29
C VAL A 369 -14.44 -15.24 -0.14
N ASN A 370 -14.03 -16.38 0.41
CA ASN A 370 -14.72 -17.10 1.49
C ASN A 370 -13.91 -17.16 2.80
N THR A 371 -13.13 -16.12 3.07
CA THR A 371 -12.35 -15.96 4.30
C THR A 371 -12.44 -14.51 4.75
N PRO A 372 -12.46 -14.23 6.07
CA PRO A 372 -12.20 -12.89 6.58
C PRO A 372 -10.76 -12.46 6.26
N GLU A 373 -10.43 -11.22 6.60
CA GLU A 373 -9.10 -10.69 6.33
C GLU A 373 -7.98 -11.45 7.07
N PRO A 374 -6.76 -11.51 6.52
CA PRO A 374 -5.65 -12.18 7.16
C PRO A 374 -5.44 -11.67 8.59
N GLY A 375 -5.27 -12.57 9.55
CA GLY A 375 -5.09 -12.23 10.95
C GLY A 375 -6.37 -11.89 11.73
N THR A 376 -7.57 -12.01 11.14
CA THR A 376 -8.83 -11.94 11.91
C THR A 376 -8.90 -13.07 12.93
N PRO A 377 -9.08 -12.79 14.24
CA PRO A 377 -9.26 -13.82 15.27
C PRO A 377 -10.41 -14.77 14.93
N ALA A 378 -10.21 -16.06 15.19
CA ALA A 378 -11.26 -17.06 15.01
C ALA A 378 -12.34 -16.93 16.09
N ASP A 379 -13.60 -17.13 15.69
CA ASP A 379 -14.77 -17.08 16.57
C ASP A 379 -15.83 -18.11 16.15
N SER A 380 -17.05 -18.04 16.69
CA SER A 380 -18.10 -19.02 16.34
C SER A 380 -18.62 -18.87 14.90
N LEU A 381 -18.42 -17.71 14.27
CA LEU A 381 -18.86 -17.40 12.91
C LEU A 381 -17.81 -17.78 11.85
N TYR A 382 -16.52 -17.77 12.23
CA TYR A 382 -15.43 -18.32 11.42
C TYR A 382 -14.35 -18.95 12.33
N ASN A 383 -14.41 -20.27 12.46
CA ASN A 383 -13.56 -21.04 13.38
C ASN A 383 -12.25 -21.55 12.75
N VAL A 384 -11.87 -21.01 11.59
CA VAL A 384 -10.69 -21.42 10.83
C VAL A 384 -9.55 -20.42 11.05
N CYS A 385 -8.31 -20.90 11.14
CA CYS A 385 -7.14 -20.04 11.29
C CYS A 385 -6.96 -19.13 10.06
N THR A 386 -6.66 -17.86 10.31
CA THR A 386 -6.42 -16.81 9.29
C THR A 386 -4.96 -16.32 9.31
N ILE A 387 -4.11 -16.93 10.12
CA ILE A 387 -2.71 -16.55 10.31
C ILE A 387 -1.83 -17.59 9.62
N ALA A 388 -1.46 -17.30 8.38
CA ALA A 388 -0.49 -18.09 7.64
C ALA A 388 0.94 -17.73 8.08
N SER A 389 1.68 -18.72 8.60
CA SER A 389 3.03 -18.56 9.14
C SER A 389 3.78 -19.88 9.13
N THR A 390 5.06 -19.86 9.53
CA THR A 390 5.85 -21.09 9.68
C THR A 390 5.21 -22.06 10.68
N GLU A 391 4.62 -21.53 11.75
CA GLU A 391 3.96 -22.33 12.80
C GLU A 391 2.68 -23.00 12.32
N THR A 392 1.99 -22.38 11.36
CA THR A 392 0.78 -22.93 10.73
C THR A 392 1.07 -23.66 9.42
N GLY A 393 2.33 -24.00 9.16
CA GLY A 393 2.74 -24.81 8.00
C GLY A 393 2.79 -24.06 6.67
N TYR A 394 2.72 -22.73 6.68
CA TYR A 394 2.87 -21.91 5.48
C TYR A 394 4.35 -21.69 5.13
N SER A 395 4.66 -21.75 3.84
CA SER A 395 5.96 -21.39 3.29
C SER A 395 5.78 -20.63 1.98
N TYR A 396 6.59 -19.59 1.76
CA TYR A 396 6.70 -18.92 0.47
C TYR A 396 7.18 -19.89 -0.62
N GLY A 397 6.74 -19.63 -1.84
CA GLY A 397 7.29 -20.22 -3.05
C GLY A 397 8.68 -19.65 -3.39
N GLU A 398 9.18 -20.01 -4.56
CA GLU A 398 10.51 -19.63 -5.00
C GLU A 398 10.59 -18.15 -5.42
N ASN A 399 11.65 -17.48 -4.94
CA ASN A 399 12.06 -16.14 -5.36
C ASN A 399 12.81 -16.20 -6.69
N ALA A 400 12.09 -16.56 -7.75
CA ALA A 400 12.60 -16.63 -9.11
C ALA A 400 11.65 -15.87 -10.05
N TRP A 401 12.13 -14.76 -10.62
CA TRP A 401 11.42 -14.01 -11.65
C TRP A 401 12.14 -14.19 -12.97
N THR A 402 11.42 -14.63 -14.00
CA THR A 402 11.98 -14.85 -15.33
C THR A 402 11.50 -13.76 -16.29
N TYR A 403 12.45 -13.07 -16.91
CA TYR A 403 12.21 -12.03 -17.90
C TYR A 403 13.09 -12.29 -19.12
N ASN A 404 12.50 -12.35 -20.32
CA ASN A 404 13.23 -12.59 -21.57
C ASN A 404 14.17 -13.82 -21.52
N GLY A 405 13.79 -14.87 -20.78
CA GLY A 405 14.58 -16.09 -20.60
C GLY A 405 15.72 -16.01 -19.58
N LYS A 406 15.90 -14.87 -18.89
CA LYS A 406 16.83 -14.73 -17.76
C LYS A 406 16.06 -14.82 -16.44
N THR A 407 16.62 -15.50 -15.44
CA THR A 407 16.03 -15.63 -14.11
C THR A 407 16.79 -14.78 -13.10
N PHE A 408 16.04 -14.08 -12.25
CA PHE A 408 16.55 -13.18 -11.23
C PHE A 408 16.02 -13.56 -9.85
N SER A 409 16.82 -13.31 -8.82
CA SER A 409 16.46 -13.52 -7.41
C SER A 409 15.58 -12.40 -6.83
N LEU A 410 15.43 -11.30 -7.59
CA LEU A 410 14.56 -10.16 -7.31
C LEU A 410 13.84 -9.74 -8.60
N PRO A 411 12.63 -9.15 -8.51
CA PRO A 411 11.96 -8.58 -9.67
C PRO A 411 12.72 -7.33 -10.15
N VAL A 412 13.49 -7.44 -11.25
CA VAL A 412 14.30 -6.32 -11.82
C VAL A 412 13.46 -5.11 -12.19
N THR A 413 12.18 -5.30 -12.54
CA THR A 413 11.26 -4.20 -12.84
C THR A 413 10.94 -3.35 -11.61
N VAL A 414 11.13 -3.87 -10.40
CA VAL A 414 11.09 -3.11 -9.14
C VAL A 414 12.49 -2.66 -8.74
N HIS A 415 13.44 -3.60 -8.75
CA HIS A 415 14.83 -3.45 -8.32
C HIS A 415 15.75 -3.13 -9.50
N ARG A 416 15.45 -2.03 -10.19
CA ARG A 416 16.15 -1.64 -11.43
C ARG A 416 17.62 -1.34 -11.16
N PRO A 417 18.49 -1.52 -12.17
CA PRO A 417 19.82 -0.95 -12.11
C PRO A 417 19.76 0.56 -12.00
N PHE A 418 20.77 1.17 -11.39
CA PHE A 418 20.88 2.62 -11.32
C PHE A 418 22.34 3.04 -11.36
N PHE A 419 22.60 4.17 -12.03
CA PHE A 419 23.92 4.78 -12.03
C PHE A 419 24.31 5.21 -10.63
N GLU A 420 25.56 4.92 -10.26
CA GLU A 420 26.18 5.50 -9.08
C GLU A 420 26.46 7.00 -9.29
N GLU A 421 27.26 7.62 -8.42
CA GLU A 421 27.58 9.04 -8.50
C GLU A 421 28.10 9.42 -9.91
N LEU A 422 27.20 10.01 -10.70
CA LEU A 422 27.47 10.50 -12.04
C LEU A 422 26.85 11.90 -12.10
N LYS A 423 27.70 12.91 -12.24
CA LYS A 423 27.38 14.33 -12.12
C LYS A 423 27.90 15.06 -13.34
N ASP A 424 27.33 16.23 -13.60
CA ASP A 424 27.83 17.16 -14.61
C ASP A 424 29.33 17.45 -14.40
N GLN A 425 30.04 17.66 -15.51
CA GLN A 425 31.50 17.83 -15.52
C GLN A 425 31.88 19.18 -16.10
N THR A 426 32.98 19.73 -15.59
CA THR A 426 33.65 20.90 -16.16
C THR A 426 35.09 20.54 -16.46
N VAL A 427 35.53 20.82 -17.68
CA VAL A 427 36.90 20.59 -18.16
C VAL A 427 37.38 21.84 -18.91
N LYS A 428 38.69 22.03 -19.10
CA LYS A 428 39.18 23.09 -19.99
C LYS A 428 39.21 22.59 -21.43
N ALA A 429 38.98 23.49 -22.38
CA ALA A 429 39.21 23.18 -23.78
C ALA A 429 40.66 22.69 -24.01
N GLY A 430 40.81 21.56 -24.68
CA GLY A 430 42.08 20.89 -24.97
C GLY A 430 42.56 19.92 -23.88
N GLU A 431 41.95 19.90 -22.68
CA GLU A 431 42.26 18.92 -21.63
C GLU A 431 41.38 17.67 -21.77
N MET A 432 41.95 16.50 -21.49
CA MET A 432 41.21 15.24 -21.52
C MET A 432 40.41 15.06 -20.24
N LEU A 433 39.10 14.86 -20.38
CA LEU A 433 38.23 14.34 -19.34
C LEU A 433 38.19 12.81 -19.44
N SER A 434 38.31 12.11 -18.31
CA SER A 434 38.16 10.66 -18.20
C SER A 434 37.22 10.34 -17.05
N LEU A 435 36.16 9.57 -17.32
CA LEU A 435 35.18 9.13 -16.32
C LEU A 435 35.03 7.61 -16.39
N THR A 436 35.01 6.95 -15.25
CA THR A 436 34.55 5.55 -15.16
C THR A 436 33.08 5.57 -14.76
N ILE A 437 32.24 4.98 -15.60
CA ILE A 437 30.81 4.87 -15.35
C ILE A 437 30.58 3.61 -14.51
N SER A 438 29.84 3.77 -13.42
CA SER A 438 29.48 2.66 -12.53
C SER A 438 27.98 2.67 -12.28
N ALA A 439 27.40 1.48 -12.23
CA ALA A 439 26.01 1.27 -11.87
C ALA A 439 25.89 0.06 -10.94
N ARG A 440 24.87 0.09 -10.08
CA ARG A 440 24.52 -1.05 -9.23
C ARG A 440 23.28 -1.73 -9.80
N ASN A 441 23.28 -3.06 -9.82
CA ASN A 441 22.11 -3.88 -10.13
C ASN A 441 21.72 -4.74 -8.92
N PRO A 442 20.78 -4.29 -8.07
CA PRO A 442 20.40 -5.04 -6.88
C PRO A 442 19.87 -6.45 -7.19
N ALA A 443 19.27 -6.68 -8.36
CA ALA A 443 18.72 -7.97 -8.72
C ALA A 443 19.77 -9.00 -9.16
N ALA A 444 21.00 -8.57 -9.43
CA ALA A 444 22.15 -9.46 -9.63
C ALA A 444 22.79 -9.92 -8.31
N GLU A 445 22.42 -9.28 -7.20
CA GLU A 445 23.01 -9.53 -5.90
C GLU A 445 22.35 -10.73 -5.19
N THR A 446 23.12 -11.43 -4.36
CA THR A 446 22.66 -12.64 -3.67
C THR A 446 22.42 -12.37 -2.20
N ALA A 447 21.31 -12.88 -1.66
CA ALA A 447 20.90 -12.72 -0.26
C ALA A 447 20.83 -11.24 0.20
N GLY A 448 20.60 -10.33 -0.75
CA GLY A 448 20.58 -8.89 -0.51
C GLY A 448 21.93 -8.28 -0.14
N ILE A 449 23.04 -9.00 -0.33
CA ILE A 449 24.40 -8.52 -0.05
C ILE A 449 24.94 -7.80 -1.28
N ARG A 450 25.41 -6.57 -1.10
CA ARG A 450 25.98 -5.76 -2.20
C ARG A 450 27.16 -6.46 -2.88
N ASP A 451 27.14 -6.54 -4.21
CA ASP A 451 28.21 -7.10 -5.03
C ASP A 451 28.34 -6.34 -6.36
N GLN A 452 29.40 -5.54 -6.48
CA GLN A 452 29.67 -4.74 -7.68
C GLN A 452 30.09 -5.62 -8.87
N ALA A 453 30.86 -6.69 -8.64
CA ALA A 453 31.30 -7.56 -9.72
C ALA A 453 30.12 -8.34 -10.31
N ALA A 454 29.17 -8.78 -9.46
CA ALA A 454 27.92 -9.36 -9.93
C ALA A 454 27.06 -8.35 -10.71
N SER A 455 26.98 -7.10 -10.24
CA SER A 455 26.31 -6.02 -10.96
C SER A 455 26.90 -5.85 -12.36
N ASP A 456 28.21 -5.62 -12.46
CA ASP A 456 28.90 -5.38 -13.73
C ASP A 456 28.81 -6.57 -14.68
N ALA A 457 28.84 -7.81 -14.17
CA ALA A 457 28.70 -9.01 -15.00
C ALA A 457 27.31 -9.17 -15.64
N THR A 458 26.29 -8.46 -15.13
CA THR A 458 24.91 -8.55 -15.62
C THR A 458 24.44 -7.33 -16.43
N LEU A 459 25.24 -6.26 -16.43
CA LEU A 459 24.90 -5.00 -17.09
C LEU A 459 25.68 -4.82 -18.40
N VAL A 460 25.00 -4.28 -19.40
CA VAL A 460 25.61 -3.79 -20.63
C VAL A 460 25.64 -2.28 -20.60
N TYR A 461 26.84 -1.69 -20.63
CA TYR A 461 27.02 -0.25 -20.64
C TYR A 461 27.12 0.28 -22.07
N SER A 462 26.51 1.42 -22.34
CA SER A 462 26.70 2.15 -23.60
C SER A 462 26.54 3.66 -23.42
N ALA A 463 26.90 4.42 -24.44
CA ALA A 463 26.74 5.87 -24.46
C ALA A 463 26.17 6.33 -25.80
N GLN A 464 25.35 7.37 -25.74
CA GLN A 464 24.71 8.02 -26.88
C GLN A 464 25.08 9.52 -26.87
N ASN A 465 24.86 10.20 -28.00
CA ASN A 465 25.16 11.62 -28.16
C ASN A 465 26.63 12.00 -27.90
N LEU A 466 27.56 11.11 -28.28
CA LEU A 466 29.00 11.36 -28.16
C LEU A 466 29.45 12.50 -29.10
N PRO A 467 30.05 13.58 -28.59
CA PRO A 467 30.60 14.64 -29.44
C PRO A 467 31.87 14.17 -30.17
N GLU A 468 32.30 14.95 -31.17
CA GLU A 468 33.56 14.69 -31.85
C GLU A 468 34.73 14.72 -30.87
N GLY A 469 35.58 13.69 -30.91
CA GLY A 469 36.70 13.52 -29.97
C GLY A 469 36.34 12.85 -28.64
N ALA A 470 35.08 12.42 -28.46
CA ALA A 470 34.67 11.57 -27.34
C ALA A 470 34.66 10.08 -27.74
N SER A 471 34.93 9.23 -26.76
CA SER A 471 34.87 7.77 -26.88
C SER A 471 34.34 7.17 -25.59
N PHE A 472 33.57 6.09 -25.70
CA PHE A 472 33.17 5.25 -24.57
C PHE A 472 33.58 3.82 -24.85
N ASP A 473 34.27 3.19 -23.91
CA ASP A 473 34.62 1.77 -23.95
C ASP A 473 33.67 0.97 -23.03
N PRO A 474 32.71 0.20 -23.60
CA PRO A 474 31.78 -0.62 -22.84
C PRO A 474 32.42 -1.73 -21.99
N ALA A 475 33.67 -2.14 -22.27
CA ALA A 475 34.31 -3.22 -21.53
C ALA A 475 35.04 -2.71 -20.27
N THR A 476 35.56 -1.49 -20.33
CA THR A 476 36.24 -0.84 -19.19
C THR A 476 35.34 0.17 -18.48
N HIS A 477 34.17 0.46 -19.05
CA HIS A 477 33.22 1.49 -18.63
C HIS A 477 33.83 2.90 -18.63
N VAL A 478 34.91 3.12 -19.40
CA VAL A 478 35.63 4.39 -19.43
C VAL A 478 35.12 5.25 -20.58
N PHE A 479 34.63 6.43 -20.22
CA PHE A 479 34.39 7.54 -21.13
C PHE A 479 35.62 8.46 -21.16
N THR A 480 36.06 8.84 -22.35
CA THR A 480 37.09 9.87 -22.56
C THR A 480 36.60 10.94 -23.52
N PHE A 481 36.97 12.20 -23.28
CA PHE A 481 36.64 13.30 -24.17
C PHE A 481 37.65 14.44 -24.05
N THR A 482 38.13 14.93 -25.20
CA THR A 482 39.01 16.11 -25.30
C THR A 482 38.32 17.19 -26.14
N PRO A 483 37.59 18.13 -25.52
CA PRO A 483 36.89 19.20 -26.27
C PRO A 483 37.89 20.16 -26.90
N ALA A 484 37.84 20.33 -28.23
CA ALA A 484 38.79 21.20 -28.94
C ALA A 484 38.59 22.70 -28.68
N ALA A 485 37.39 23.10 -28.24
CA ALA A 485 37.01 24.49 -27.97
C ALA A 485 36.01 24.56 -26.81
N PRO A 486 35.79 25.73 -26.21
CA PRO A 486 34.75 25.92 -25.21
C PRO A 486 33.36 25.56 -25.76
N GLY A 487 32.51 24.94 -24.94
CA GLY A 487 31.23 24.44 -25.37
C GLY A 487 30.50 23.64 -24.30
N THR A 488 29.28 23.22 -24.62
CA THR A 488 28.43 22.40 -23.74
C THR A 488 27.83 21.25 -24.53
N TRP A 489 27.92 20.04 -23.97
CA TRP A 489 27.40 18.82 -24.57
C TRP A 489 26.58 18.03 -23.55
N THR A 490 25.48 17.43 -24.01
CA THR A 490 24.69 16.48 -23.23
C THR A 490 24.98 15.09 -23.74
N ILE A 491 25.50 14.23 -22.86
CA ILE A 491 25.83 12.84 -23.17
C ILE A 491 24.89 11.95 -22.37
N THR A 492 24.33 10.94 -23.02
CA THR A 492 23.40 9.99 -22.41
C THR A 492 24.13 8.67 -22.19
N PHE A 493 24.33 8.28 -20.93
CA PHE A 493 24.80 6.94 -20.60
C PHE A 493 23.61 6.00 -20.44
N VAL A 494 23.79 4.74 -20.83
CA VAL A 494 22.78 3.70 -20.75
C VAL A 494 23.37 2.47 -20.05
N VAL A 495 22.62 1.91 -19.11
CA VAL A 495 22.88 0.59 -18.53
C VAL A 495 21.69 -0.32 -18.78
N ASP A 496 21.94 -1.50 -19.33
CA ASP A 496 20.91 -2.46 -19.70
C ASP A 496 21.11 -3.79 -18.97
N ASP A 497 20.10 -4.24 -18.24
CA ASP A 497 20.05 -5.55 -17.57
C ASP A 497 19.54 -6.68 -18.49
N GLY A 498 19.15 -6.34 -19.73
CA GLY A 498 18.49 -7.20 -20.70
C GLY A 498 16.98 -7.30 -20.52
N VAL A 499 16.40 -6.44 -19.67
CA VAL A 499 14.97 -6.38 -19.40
C VAL A 499 14.45 -4.96 -19.63
N LEU A 500 14.92 -3.96 -18.87
CA LEU A 500 14.52 -2.56 -19.01
C LEU A 500 15.70 -1.60 -18.81
N PRO A 501 16.28 -1.03 -19.89
CA PRO A 501 17.45 -0.15 -19.78
C PRO A 501 17.15 1.11 -18.98
N VAL A 502 18.17 1.60 -18.28
CA VAL A 502 18.14 2.87 -17.53
C VAL A 502 19.12 3.83 -18.19
N THR A 503 18.69 5.08 -18.35
CA THR A 503 19.49 6.14 -18.94
C THR A 503 19.81 7.23 -17.92
N LYS A 504 20.93 7.92 -18.13
CA LYS A 504 21.30 9.11 -17.37
C LYS A 504 22.04 10.10 -18.26
N ASP A 505 21.49 11.29 -18.34
CA ASP A 505 22.13 12.41 -19.00
C ASP A 505 23.11 13.09 -18.05
N ILE A 506 24.28 13.45 -18.57
CA ILE A 506 25.16 14.43 -17.95
C ILE A 506 25.47 15.56 -18.91
N THR A 507 25.68 16.74 -18.33
CA THR A 507 26.19 17.90 -19.06
C THR A 507 27.69 18.00 -18.85
N ILE A 508 28.44 18.16 -19.94
CA ILE A 508 29.87 18.46 -19.92
C ILE A 508 30.05 19.88 -20.44
N THR A 509 30.71 20.73 -19.66
CA THR A 509 31.06 22.10 -20.03
C THR A 509 32.57 22.25 -20.19
N ALA A 510 33.01 22.63 -21.39
CA ALA A 510 34.39 23.04 -21.64
C ALA A 510 34.53 24.56 -21.53
N GLN A 511 35.51 25.03 -20.76
CA GLN A 511 35.84 26.44 -20.60
C GLN A 511 37.15 26.84 -21.28
#